data_AF-A0A089PBF3-F1
#
_entry.id   AF-A0A089PBF3-F1
#
_cell.length_a   1.000
_cell.length_b   1.000
_cell.length_c   1.000
_cell.angle_alpha   90.00
_cell.angle_beta   90.00
_cell.angle_gamma   90.00
#
_symmetry.space_group_name_H-M   'P 1'
#
loop_
_entity.id
_entity.type
_entity.pdbx_description
1 polymer ?
#
loop_
_entity_poly.entity_id
_entity_poly.type
_entity_poly.pdbx_seq_one_letter_code
_entity_poly.pdbx_strand_id
1 'polypeptide(L)' 'MKVEVSCFVGGMVIKEIVHVDKFEDADKVAKSRNPFCRVVNRKVLMK' A
#
# COMPACT_ATOMS: atom_id res chain seq x y z
N MET A 1 -1.95 10.24 7.71
CA MET A 1 -2.91 10.00 6.60
C MET A 1 -3.15 8.50 6.45
N LYS A 2 -4.40 8.05 6.23
CA LYS A 2 -4.70 6.63 5.93
C LYS A 2 -4.72 6.42 4.42
N VAL A 3 -4.00 5.42 3.93
CA VAL A 3 -3.93 5.08 2.51
C VAL A 3 -4.20 3.58 2.34
N GLU A 4 -5.17 3.23 1.49
CA GLU A 4 -5.35 1.88 0.98
C GLU A 4 -4.33 1.65 -0.14
N VAL A 5 -3.51 0.62 0.01
CA VAL A 5 -2.53 0.19 -0.99
C VAL A 5 -2.93 -1.17 -1.51
N SER A 6 -3.09 -1.28 -2.82
CA SER A 6 -3.31 -2.56 -3.49
C SER A 6 -1.96 -3.13 -3.92
N CYS A 7 -1.64 -4.31 -3.41
CA CYS A 7 -0.40 -5.03 -3.61
C CYS A 7 -0.66 -6.32 -4.39
N PHE A 8 0.04 -6.52 -5.51
CA PHE A 8 0.02 -7.79 -6.24
C PHE A 8 1.12 -8.71 -5.71
N VAL A 9 0.74 -9.89 -5.22
CA VAL A 9 1.64 -10.92 -4.67
C VAL A 9 1.17 -12.29 -5.16
N GLY A 10 2.04 -13.05 -5.82
CA GLY A 10 1.78 -14.46 -6.15
C GLY A 10 0.51 -14.72 -6.98
N GLY A 11 0.14 -13.81 -7.89
CA GLY A 11 -1.08 -13.95 -8.72
C GLY A 11 -2.34 -13.32 -8.13
N MET A 12 -2.29 -12.80 -6.90
CA MET A 12 -3.43 -12.20 -6.21
C MET A 12 -3.19 -10.72 -5.88
N VAL A 13 -4.27 -9.94 -5.83
CA VAL A 13 -4.23 -8.57 -5.32
C VAL A 13 -4.75 -8.55 -3.88
N ILE A 14 -3.89 -8.15 -2.95
CA ILE A 14 -4.26 -7.88 -1.56
C ILE A 14 -4.39 -6.38 -1.35
N LYS A 15 -5.27 -5.97 -0.44
CA LYS A 15 -5.41 -4.57 -0.03
C LYS A 15 -4.89 -4.42 1.39
N GLU A 16 -4.06 -3.42 1.62
CA GLU A 16 -3.53 -3.10 2.94
C GLU A 16 -3.78 -1.62 3.26
N ILE A 17 -4.10 -1.32 4.52
CA ILE A 17 -4.21 0.06 4.99
C ILE A 17 -2.92 0.44 5.71
N VAL A 18 -2.24 1.45 5.20
CA VAL A 18 -1.03 2.02 5.80
C VAL A 18 -1.32 3.42 6.35
N HIS A 19 -0.63 3.75 7.44
CA HIS A 19 -0.65 5.08 8.03
C HIS A 19 0.67 5.74 7.71
N VAL A 20 0.63 6.88 7.02
CA VAL A 20 1.80 7.63 6.57
C VAL A 20 1.61 9.12 6.77
N ASP A 21 2.70 9.84 6.99
CA ASP A 21 2.67 11.31 7.06
C ASP A 21 2.58 11.93 5.67
N LYS A 22 3.29 11.35 4.69
CA LYS A 22 3.27 11.74 3.27
C LYS A 22 2.72 10.60 2.40
N PHE A 23 1.91 10.94 1.40
CA PHE A 23 1.30 9.94 0.50
C PHE A 23 2.34 9.09 -0.25
N GLU A 24 3.47 9.70 -0.61
CA GLU A 24 4.57 9.05 -1.34
C GLU A 24 5.19 7.88 -0.56
N ASP A 25 5.20 7.95 0.78
CA ASP A 25 5.76 6.93 1.66
C ASP A 25 4.90 5.65 1.71
N ALA A 26 3.64 5.69 1.23
CA ALA A 26 2.73 4.55 1.29
C ALA A 26 3.26 3.31 0.56
N ASP A 27 3.94 3.50 -0.58
CA ASP A 27 4.54 2.39 -1.34
C ASP A 27 5.69 1.74 -0.56
N LYS A 28 6.55 2.57 0.04
CA LYS A 28 7.68 2.11 0.86
C LYS A 28 7.19 1.29 2.06
N VAL A 29 6.17 1.77 2.76
CA VAL A 29 5.60 1.06 3.93
C VAL A 29 4.96 -0.26 3.51
N ALA A 30 4.18 -0.27 2.43
CA ALA A 30 3.54 -1.49 1.93
C ALA A 30 4.57 -2.55 1.48
N LYS A 31 5.65 -2.14 0.81
CA LYS A 31 6.77 -3.01 0.42
C LYS A 31 7.59 -3.50 1.60
N SER A 32 7.79 -2.67 2.64
CA SER A 32 8.50 -3.11 3.85
C SER A 32 7.76 -4.24 4.58
N ARG A 33 6.43 -4.29 4.49
CA ARG A 33 5.61 -5.36 5.07
C ARG A 33 5.48 -6.56 4.13
N ASN A 34 5.49 -6.30 2.82
CA ASN A 34 5.39 -7.32 1.79
C ASN A 34 6.53 -7.15 0.77
N PRO A 35 7.74 -7.66 1.05
CA PRO A 35 8.95 -7.38 0.25
C PRO A 35 8.83 -7.76 -1.24
N PHE A 36 8.02 -8.79 -1.54
CA PHE A 36 7.80 -9.30 -2.89
C PHE A 36 6.58 -8.68 -3.57
N CYS A 37 5.93 -7.68 -2.97
CA CYS A 37 4.75 -7.09 -3.55
C CYS A 37 5.06 -6.08 -4.65
N ARG A 38 4.22 -6.07 -5.67
CA ARG A 38 4.14 -4.98 -6.63
C ARG A 38 2.95 -4.11 -6.29
N VAL A 39 3.17 -2.88 -5.86
CA VAL A 39 2.08 -1.91 -5.65
C VAL A 39 1.46 -1.55 -6.99
N VAL A 40 0.15 -1.79 -7.11
CA VAL A 40 -0.63 -1.55 -8.33
C VAL A 40 -1.62 -0.40 -8.19
N ASN A 41 -2.00 -0.03 -6.96
CA ASN A 41 -2.84 1.14 -6.70
C ASN A 41 -2.60 1.71 -5.30
N ARG A 42 -2.84 3.01 -5.12
CA ARG A 42 -2.81 3.72 -3.83
C ARG A 42 -3.98 4.70 -3.79
N LYS A 43 -4.82 4.61 -2.76
CA LYS A 43 -5.99 5.47 -2.57
C LYS A 43 -5.97 6.07 -1.17
N VAL A 44 -6.02 7.39 -1.07
CA VAL A 44 -6.23 8.06 0.22
C VAL A 44 -7.62 7.70 0.73
N LEU A 45 -7.68 7.14 1.93
CA LEU A 45 -8.92 6.95 2.66
C LEU A 45 -9.15 8.23 3.48
N MET A 46 -9.88 9.17 2.90
CA MET A 46 -10.38 10.32 3.67
C MET A 46 -11.26 9.80 4.81
N LYS A 47 -11.17 10.45 5.97
CA LYS A 47 -12.14 10.24 7.06
C LYS A 47 -13.51 10.69 6.61
#